data_AF-A0A6N7PEZ5-F1
#
_entry.id   AF-A0A6N7PEZ5-F1
#
_cell.length_a   1.000
_cell.length_b   1.000
_cell.length_c   1.000
_cell.angle_alpha   90.00
_cell.angle_beta   90.00
_cell.angle_gamma   90.00
#
_symmetry.space_group_name_H-M   'P 1'
#
loop_
_entity.id
_entity.type
_entity.pdbx_description
1 polymer ?
#
loop_
_entity_poly.entity_id
_entity_poly.type
_entity_poly.pdbx_seq_one_letter_code
_entity_poly.pdbx_strand_id
1 'polypeptide(L)'
;MKSLPFVFAALLISHTSLAQNDAGSAYATASSKIDKVHKRTAEPVPFDRAFSLVYEIAKDEKVENIFIYKVEILHGTRDIYTKRKQVGFAPSDYLKKWEVKENLLTIWIKPLPPNILIDILVLKRPGNVLKAELTALSYNGYLLTRSSGTFEEMEKANNNFKKGYDEFIKKISDDTYPDRGLDKMSIDTFKALYKGELGNAYKAITEFDYDINTLPIPDGLFVHLNNTFTKAKISNDLLVQLYQQSTANRKANFLQGIITLQSGVADKGVKAHEFDKRIANLDSSIKSLEQLVILTDKCMLPPVDGALVSFKADLLKLIKKLDESSKLLKDNYKLAAAVLNDPLLQQEEWLLTGNDFSDLAQKSKSLIVPDIGITNIWVQGRNRGYYFPRPFVGANIYLRPVDKTIRENTFKNYDWKRVFSIQVGLTYGNFDSPEFSNLFNDMSLMLGPSYKINRTLRISGGVMLIRKEDQNPIVKKTVVHATPYLALSFDIDIVGNAASLRSRIFK
;
A
#
# COMPACT_ATOMS: atom_id res chain seq x y z
N MET A 1 -10.04 -52.31 -37.84
CA MET A 1 -8.86 -51.48 -37.48
C MET A 1 -8.65 -50.36 -38.50
N LYS A 2 -9.36 -49.22 -38.40
CA LYS A 2 -9.12 -48.01 -39.21
C LYS A 2 -9.70 -46.76 -38.50
N SER A 3 -9.06 -46.27 -37.43
CA SER A 3 -9.42 -44.96 -36.82
C SER A 3 -8.39 -44.42 -35.81
N LEU A 4 -7.11 -44.78 -35.92
CA LEU A 4 -6.05 -44.27 -35.04
C LEU A 4 -5.25 -43.02 -35.55
N PRO A 5 -5.24 -42.62 -36.83
CA PRO A 5 -4.35 -41.53 -37.27
C PRO A 5 -4.88 -40.10 -37.04
N PHE A 6 -6.15 -39.92 -36.66
CA PHE A 6 -6.75 -38.58 -36.54
C PHE A 6 -6.42 -37.85 -35.21
N VAL A 7 -6.13 -38.61 -34.14
CA VAL A 7 -5.84 -38.03 -32.81
C VAL A 7 -4.42 -37.46 -32.73
N PHE A 8 -3.47 -37.99 -33.52
CA PHE A 8 -2.09 -37.49 -33.56
C PHE A 8 -1.92 -36.20 -34.38
N ALA A 9 -2.73 -35.99 -35.43
CA ALA A 9 -2.64 -34.79 -36.27
C ALA A 9 -3.18 -33.54 -35.56
N ALA A 10 -4.20 -33.67 -34.71
CA ALA A 10 -4.77 -32.54 -33.97
C ALA A 10 -3.83 -32.02 -32.85
N LEU A 11 -2.90 -32.84 -32.37
CA LEU A 11 -1.91 -32.46 -31.34
C LEU A 11 -0.67 -31.75 -31.90
N LEU A 12 -0.36 -31.95 -33.20
CA LEU A 12 0.78 -31.29 -33.85
C LEU A 12 0.46 -29.87 -34.36
N ILE A 13 -0.80 -29.57 -34.66
CA ILE A 13 -1.22 -28.27 -35.21
C ILE A 13 -1.33 -27.18 -34.11
N SER A 14 -1.47 -27.56 -32.83
CA SER A 14 -1.53 -26.61 -31.71
C SER A 14 -0.16 -26.14 -31.20
N HIS A 15 0.96 -26.68 -31.72
CA HIS A 15 2.31 -26.24 -31.35
C HIS A 15 2.94 -25.21 -32.30
N THR A 16 2.46 -25.07 -33.53
CA THR A 16 3.07 -24.18 -34.52
C THR A 16 2.51 -22.75 -34.52
N SER A 17 1.41 -22.47 -33.82
CA SER A 17 0.81 -21.12 -33.73
C SER A 17 1.35 -20.24 -32.58
N LEU A 18 2.36 -20.70 -31.83
CA LEU A 18 2.90 -20.02 -30.65
C LEU A 18 4.27 -19.36 -30.84
N ALA A 19 4.80 -19.38 -32.06
CA ALA A 19 6.15 -18.88 -32.36
C ALA A 19 6.13 -17.87 -33.50
N GLN A 20 5.51 -16.70 -33.30
CA GLN A 20 5.74 -15.50 -34.12
C GLN A 20 5.02 -14.29 -33.49
N ASN A 21 5.61 -13.70 -32.45
CA ASN A 21 5.32 -12.34 -31.98
C ASN A 21 6.45 -11.86 -31.03
N ASP A 22 7.69 -11.90 -31.52
CA ASP A 22 8.86 -11.30 -30.86
C ASP A 22 9.34 -10.08 -31.65
N ALA A 23 8.59 -8.99 -31.55
CA ALA A 23 9.07 -7.64 -31.85
C ALA A 23 8.22 -6.62 -31.08
N GLY A 24 8.65 -6.30 -29.85
CA GLY A 24 8.12 -5.16 -29.09
C GLY A 24 7.01 -5.44 -28.08
N SER A 25 6.77 -6.70 -27.68
CA SER A 25 5.83 -6.94 -26.58
C SER A 25 6.38 -6.30 -25.29
N ALA A 26 5.68 -5.26 -24.84
CA ALA A 26 5.76 -4.83 -23.46
C ALA A 26 5.51 -6.08 -22.62
N TYR A 27 6.58 -6.68 -22.09
CA TYR A 27 6.46 -7.75 -21.11
C TYR A 27 5.44 -7.25 -20.10
N ALA A 28 4.27 -7.89 -20.05
CA ALA A 28 3.26 -7.59 -19.06
C ALA A 28 3.92 -7.81 -17.72
N THR A 29 4.45 -6.74 -17.13
CA THR A 29 5.17 -6.79 -15.87
C THR A 29 4.18 -7.33 -14.88
N ALA A 30 4.48 -8.48 -14.28
CA ALA A 30 3.64 -9.04 -13.24
C ALA A 30 3.44 -7.94 -12.19
N SER A 31 2.18 -7.54 -11.97
CA SER A 31 1.85 -6.51 -11.01
C SER A 31 1.33 -7.17 -9.75
N SER A 32 2.00 -6.97 -8.63
CA SER A 32 1.53 -7.44 -7.32
C SER A 32 1.08 -6.25 -6.48
N LYS A 33 -0.14 -6.34 -5.93
CA LYS A 33 -0.62 -5.34 -4.98
C LYS A 33 -0.01 -5.60 -3.60
N ILE A 34 0.38 -4.53 -2.93
CA ILE A 34 0.80 -4.57 -1.53
C ILE A 34 -0.44 -4.31 -0.67
N ASP A 35 -0.68 -5.22 0.27
CA ASP A 35 -1.72 -5.08 1.27
C ASP A 35 -1.40 -3.92 2.21
N LYS A 36 -2.33 -2.97 2.35
CA LYS A 36 -2.10 -1.74 3.10
C LYS A 36 -1.97 -1.97 4.61
N VAL A 37 -2.60 -3.03 5.13
CA VAL A 37 -2.60 -3.37 6.55
C VAL A 37 -1.29 -4.07 6.88
N HIS A 38 -1.01 -5.19 6.21
CA HIS A 38 0.13 -6.04 6.52
C HIS A 38 1.45 -5.57 5.88
N LYS A 39 1.39 -4.58 4.98
CA LYS A 39 2.52 -4.05 4.19
C LYS A 39 3.27 -5.15 3.44
N ARG A 40 2.54 -6.20 3.03
CA ARG A 40 3.09 -7.37 2.34
C ARG A 40 2.43 -7.57 0.99
N THR A 41 3.14 -8.18 0.05
CA THR A 41 2.54 -8.60 -1.21
C THR A 41 1.59 -9.76 -0.97
N ALA A 42 0.41 -9.72 -1.60
CA ALA A 42 -0.57 -10.82 -1.49
C ALA A 42 -0.05 -12.13 -2.10
N GLU A 43 0.83 -12.02 -3.10
CA GLU A 43 1.46 -13.12 -3.79
C GLU A 43 2.99 -13.05 -3.65
N PRO A 44 3.71 -14.18 -3.69
CA PRO A 44 5.16 -14.19 -3.80
C PRO A 44 5.61 -13.42 -5.05
N VAL A 45 6.60 -12.55 -4.91
CA VAL A 45 7.12 -11.80 -6.05
C VAL A 45 7.98 -12.69 -6.95
N PRO A 46 7.93 -12.54 -8.28
CA PRO A 46 8.74 -13.33 -9.18
C PRO A 46 10.22 -12.94 -9.05
N PHE A 47 11.11 -13.91 -9.20
CA PHE A 47 12.57 -13.71 -9.13
C PHE A 47 13.19 -13.65 -10.53
N ASP A 48 12.65 -14.42 -11.46
CA ASP A 48 13.19 -14.66 -12.81
C ASP A 48 12.85 -13.56 -13.83
N ARG A 49 12.03 -12.59 -13.45
CA ARG A 49 11.59 -11.49 -14.33
C ARG A 49 11.35 -10.20 -13.55
N ALA A 50 11.39 -9.08 -14.28
CA ALA A 50 11.00 -7.80 -13.73
C ALA A 50 9.50 -7.83 -13.34
N PHE A 51 9.17 -7.09 -12.29
CA PHE A 51 7.80 -6.97 -11.80
C PHE A 51 7.55 -5.56 -11.28
N SER A 52 6.28 -5.24 -11.05
CA SER A 52 5.89 -3.98 -10.44
C SER A 52 5.09 -4.23 -9.16
N LEU A 53 5.36 -3.45 -8.14
CA LEU A 53 4.54 -3.40 -6.94
C LEU A 53 3.64 -2.18 -7.00
N VAL A 54 2.37 -2.36 -6.64
CA VAL A 54 1.40 -1.27 -6.57
C VAL A 54 1.02 -1.08 -5.11
N TYR A 55 1.19 0.15 -4.64
CA TYR A 55 0.93 0.56 -3.26
C TYR A 55 0.06 1.82 -3.25
N GLU A 56 -0.98 1.84 -2.43
CA GLU A 56 -1.87 3.00 -2.30
C GLU A 56 -1.31 3.98 -1.26
N ILE A 57 -1.04 5.21 -1.69
CA ILE A 57 -0.60 6.32 -0.83
C ILE A 57 -1.77 7.28 -0.56
N ALA A 58 -1.67 8.14 0.45
CA ALA A 58 -2.73 9.13 0.68
C ALA A 58 -2.74 10.20 -0.44
N LYS A 59 -3.91 10.80 -0.70
CA LYS A 59 -4.13 11.71 -1.84
C LYS A 59 -3.19 12.93 -1.87
N ASP A 60 -2.75 13.34 -0.70
CA ASP A 60 -1.92 14.52 -0.48
C ASP A 60 -0.48 14.17 -0.09
N GLU A 61 -0.14 12.88 0.06
CA GLU A 61 1.23 12.45 0.31
C GLU A 61 2.09 12.58 -0.94
N LYS A 62 3.32 13.05 -0.76
CA LYS A 62 4.31 13.11 -1.84
C LYS A 62 5.42 12.11 -1.57
N VAL A 63 5.60 11.15 -2.47
CA VAL A 63 6.75 10.23 -2.42
C VAL A 63 8.01 10.99 -2.85
N GLU A 64 9.01 11.05 -1.99
CA GLU A 64 10.28 11.72 -2.26
C GLU A 64 11.31 10.74 -2.80
N ASN A 65 11.40 9.55 -2.21
CA ASN A 65 12.37 8.55 -2.61
C ASN A 65 11.94 7.13 -2.23
N ILE A 66 12.55 6.14 -2.89
CA ILE A 66 12.34 4.73 -2.63
C ILE A 66 13.69 4.03 -2.56
N PHE A 67 13.88 3.25 -1.52
CA PHE A 67 15.06 2.41 -1.33
C PHE A 67 14.62 0.96 -1.21
N ILE A 68 15.37 0.07 -1.85
CA ILE A 68 15.17 -1.38 -1.73
C ILE A 68 16.39 -1.94 -1.02
N TYR A 69 16.18 -2.64 0.08
CA TYR A 69 17.21 -3.28 0.89
C TYR A 69 17.11 -4.79 0.78
N LYS A 70 18.25 -5.47 0.77
CA LYS A 70 18.30 -6.90 0.98
C LYS A 70 18.21 -7.17 2.50
N VAL A 71 17.40 -8.13 2.88
CA VAL A 71 17.20 -8.55 4.27
C VAL A 71 17.85 -9.92 4.46
N GLU A 72 18.49 -10.11 5.61
CA GLU A 72 19.00 -11.40 6.03
C GLU A 72 18.31 -11.80 7.35
N ILE A 73 18.01 -13.08 7.51
CA ILE A 73 17.44 -13.58 8.78
C ILE A 73 18.62 -14.06 9.62
N LEU A 74 18.97 -13.30 10.66
CA LEU A 74 20.00 -13.66 11.63
C LEU A 74 19.31 -14.11 12.92
N HIS A 75 19.57 -15.36 13.35
CA HIS A 75 18.99 -15.94 14.57
C HIS A 75 17.45 -15.87 14.62
N GLY A 76 16.78 -16.11 13.49
CA GLY A 76 15.32 -16.06 13.39
C GLY A 76 14.72 -14.64 13.37
N THR A 77 15.56 -13.60 13.43
CA THR A 77 15.13 -12.20 13.37
C THR A 77 15.49 -11.61 12.01
N ARG A 78 14.56 -10.86 11.38
CA ARG A 78 14.86 -10.09 10.15
C ARG A 78 15.81 -8.97 10.51
N ASP A 79 17.01 -8.98 9.94
CA ASP A 79 17.99 -7.90 10.05
C ASP A 79 18.24 -7.30 8.67
N ILE A 80 18.30 -5.97 8.60
CA ILE A 80 18.49 -5.26 7.33
C ILE A 80 19.97 -5.34 6.99
N TYR A 81 20.29 -6.15 5.98
CA TYR A 81 21.67 -6.32 5.52
C TYR A 81 22.09 -5.11 4.68
N THR A 82 22.56 -4.07 5.37
CA THR A 82 23.25 -2.95 4.73
C THR A 82 24.71 -3.35 4.50
N LYS A 83 25.08 -3.63 3.25
CA LYS A 83 26.50 -3.62 2.85
C LYS A 83 27.02 -2.19 3.01
N ARG A 84 27.44 -1.83 4.24
CA ARG A 84 28.16 -0.63 4.70
C ARG A 84 27.50 -0.12 5.99
N LYS A 85 28.07 -0.51 7.12
CA LYS A 85 27.76 0.08 8.42
C LYS A 85 28.15 1.56 8.55
N GLN A 86 28.71 2.21 7.53
CA GLN A 86 29.07 3.64 7.57
C GLN A 86 28.95 4.25 6.17
N VAL A 87 28.34 5.44 6.09
CA VAL A 87 28.23 6.34 4.92
C VAL A 87 27.19 5.98 3.85
N GLY A 88 26.05 6.68 3.89
CA GLY A 88 25.18 6.94 2.75
C GLY A 88 24.32 5.76 2.28
N PHE A 89 23.00 5.93 2.38
CA PHE A 89 21.99 5.05 1.78
C PHE A 89 22.23 4.92 0.27
N ALA A 90 23.00 3.92 -0.16
CA ALA A 90 23.10 3.60 -1.58
C ALA A 90 21.88 2.74 -1.95
N PRO A 91 20.94 3.26 -2.77
CA PRO A 91 19.81 2.45 -3.24
C PRO A 91 20.34 1.20 -3.94
N SER A 92 19.74 0.05 -3.68
CA SER A 92 20.16 -1.17 -4.37
C SER A 92 19.88 -1.09 -5.88
N ASP A 93 20.69 -1.82 -6.65
CA ASP A 93 20.56 -1.92 -8.10
C ASP A 93 19.22 -2.53 -8.56
N TYR A 94 18.38 -3.02 -7.65
CA TYR A 94 17.11 -3.66 -7.98
C TYR A 94 16.01 -2.68 -8.38
N LEU A 95 16.06 -1.43 -7.92
CA LEU A 95 15.06 -0.43 -8.30
C LEU A 95 15.29 -0.02 -9.76
N LYS A 96 14.26 -0.19 -10.60
CA LYS A 96 14.31 0.26 -12.01
C LYS A 96 13.79 1.69 -12.14
N LYS A 97 12.61 1.96 -11.61
CA LYS A 97 11.96 3.27 -11.53
C LYS A 97 10.76 3.20 -10.59
N TRP A 98 10.20 4.35 -10.24
CA TRP A 98 8.90 4.44 -9.56
C TRP A 98 8.11 5.64 -10.08
N GLU A 99 6.80 5.61 -9.89
CA GLU A 99 5.88 6.65 -10.35
C GLU A 99 4.65 6.67 -9.46
N VAL A 100 4.10 7.87 -9.21
CA VAL A 100 2.85 8.06 -8.51
C VAL A 100 1.81 8.56 -9.52
N LYS A 101 0.72 7.82 -9.71
CA LYS A 101 -0.46 8.25 -10.48
C LYS A 101 -1.72 8.01 -9.68
N GLU A 102 -2.57 9.01 -9.55
CA GLU A 102 -3.89 8.87 -8.90
C GLU A 102 -3.80 8.18 -7.51
N ASN A 103 -2.79 8.56 -6.72
CA ASN A 103 -2.51 8.02 -5.38
C ASN A 103 -2.05 6.54 -5.37
N LEU A 104 -1.68 6.00 -6.53
CA LEU A 104 -1.06 4.69 -6.66
C LEU A 104 0.42 4.87 -6.94
N LEU A 105 1.23 4.48 -5.95
CA LEU A 105 2.67 4.32 -6.11
C LEU A 105 2.95 2.99 -6.81
N THR A 106 3.52 3.08 -8.01
CA THR A 106 4.01 1.92 -8.76
C THR A 106 5.52 1.86 -8.69
N ILE A 107 6.06 0.74 -8.19
CA ILE A 107 7.51 0.52 -8.00
C ILE A 107 7.94 -0.60 -8.95
N TRP A 108 8.74 -0.29 -9.96
CA TRP A 108 9.27 -1.29 -10.89
C TRP A 108 10.61 -1.83 -10.40
N ILE A 109 10.66 -3.15 -10.25
CA ILE A 109 11.80 -3.86 -9.68
C ILE A 109 12.40 -4.77 -10.77
N LYS A 110 13.73 -4.77 -10.88
CA LYS A 110 14.48 -5.67 -11.76
C LYS A 110 14.34 -7.13 -11.27
N PRO A 111 14.64 -8.14 -12.11
CA PRO A 111 14.69 -9.53 -11.66
C PRO A 111 15.54 -9.66 -10.38
N LEU A 112 15.02 -10.41 -9.41
CA LEU A 112 15.67 -10.63 -8.12
C LEU A 112 16.39 -12.00 -8.13
N PRO A 113 17.58 -12.11 -7.52
CA PRO A 113 18.14 -13.42 -7.21
C PRO A 113 17.13 -14.31 -6.46
N PRO A 114 17.15 -15.64 -6.64
CA PRO A 114 16.27 -16.53 -5.88
C PRO A 114 16.59 -16.49 -4.38
N ASN A 115 15.58 -16.68 -3.53
CA ASN A 115 15.70 -16.76 -2.07
C ASN A 115 16.30 -15.51 -1.41
N ILE A 116 15.82 -14.34 -1.84
CA ILE A 116 16.12 -13.08 -1.17
C ILE A 116 14.85 -12.46 -0.61
N LEU A 117 14.98 -12.01 0.64
CA LEU A 117 14.05 -11.08 1.24
C LEU A 117 14.49 -9.67 0.90
N ILE A 118 13.52 -8.82 0.57
CA ILE A 118 13.79 -7.40 0.37
C ILE A 118 12.80 -6.54 1.15
N ASP A 119 13.30 -5.49 1.78
CA ASP A 119 12.46 -4.48 2.42
C ASP A 119 12.54 -3.21 1.58
N ILE A 120 11.40 -2.60 1.32
CA ILE A 120 11.28 -1.39 0.50
C ILE A 120 10.92 -0.24 1.42
N LEU A 121 11.84 0.70 1.58
CA LEU A 121 11.59 1.95 2.29
C LEU A 121 11.06 2.99 1.30
N VAL A 122 9.85 3.45 1.54
CA VAL A 122 9.25 4.58 0.86
C VAL A 122 9.39 5.80 1.76
N LEU A 123 10.17 6.78 1.31
CA LEU A 123 10.24 8.09 1.96
C LEU A 123 9.13 8.98 1.40
N LYS A 124 8.24 9.41 2.27
CA LYS A 124 7.10 10.26 1.93
C LYS A 124 7.20 11.58 2.67
N ARG A 125 6.71 12.65 2.08
CA ARG A 125 6.34 13.86 2.83
C ARG A 125 4.88 13.76 3.23
N PRO A 126 4.56 14.13 4.48
CA PRO A 126 3.20 14.16 4.96
C PRO A 126 2.36 15.12 4.11
N GLY A 127 1.13 14.70 3.83
CA GLY A 127 0.20 15.50 3.06
C GLY A 127 -0.34 16.71 3.82
N ASN A 128 -1.05 17.57 3.09
CA ASN A 128 -1.64 18.82 3.60
C ASN A 128 -2.52 18.61 4.84
N VAL A 129 -3.17 17.46 5.00
CA VAL A 129 -4.00 17.16 6.18
C VAL A 129 -3.15 16.99 7.43
N LEU A 130 -2.09 16.19 7.37
CA LEU A 130 -1.19 16.00 8.51
C LEU A 130 -0.40 17.28 8.81
N LYS A 131 -0.05 18.05 7.77
CA LYS A 131 0.49 19.42 7.94
C LYS A 131 -0.48 20.32 8.69
N ALA A 132 -1.77 20.28 8.34
CA ALA A 132 -2.81 21.04 9.01
C ALA A 132 -3.03 20.55 10.46
N GLU A 133 -2.95 19.25 10.72
CA GLU A 133 -3.08 18.68 12.07
C GLU A 133 -1.88 18.98 12.96
N LEU A 134 -0.64 18.87 12.46
CA LEU A 134 0.56 19.27 13.21
C LEU A 134 0.55 20.78 13.52
N THR A 135 0.10 21.59 12.55
CA THR A 135 -0.10 23.03 12.71
C THR A 135 -1.24 23.35 13.69
N ALA A 136 -2.33 22.56 13.67
CA ALA A 136 -3.45 22.73 14.58
C ALA A 136 -3.11 22.25 16.00
N LEU A 137 -2.31 21.20 16.13
CA LEU A 137 -1.80 20.69 17.41
C LEU A 137 -0.87 21.72 18.05
N SER A 138 0.09 22.28 17.30
CA SER A 138 0.96 23.34 17.81
C SER A 138 0.16 24.60 18.20
N TYR A 139 -0.90 24.93 17.46
CA TYR A 139 -1.77 26.07 17.76
C TYR A 139 -2.74 25.82 18.93
N ASN A 140 -3.34 24.63 19.06
CA ASN A 140 -4.30 24.30 20.11
C ASN A 140 -3.62 24.05 21.46
N GLY A 141 -2.46 23.38 21.47
CA GLY A 141 -1.62 23.29 22.68
C GLY A 141 -1.27 24.67 23.22
N TYR A 142 -1.06 25.61 22.30
CA TYR A 142 -0.80 27.00 22.63
C TYR A 142 -2.06 27.77 23.10
N LEU A 143 -3.20 27.67 22.42
CA LEU A 143 -4.43 28.36 22.86
C LEU A 143 -4.89 27.93 24.26
N LEU A 144 -4.67 26.66 24.62
CA LEU A 144 -4.95 26.14 25.97
C LEU A 144 -4.03 26.73 27.05
N THR A 145 -2.83 27.20 26.71
CA THR A 145 -1.96 27.93 27.66
C THR A 145 -2.40 29.37 27.92
N ARG A 146 -3.40 29.88 27.18
CA ARG A 146 -3.81 31.30 27.23
C ARG A 146 -5.08 31.58 28.05
N SER A 147 -5.76 30.58 28.61
CA SER A 147 -6.82 30.85 29.61
C SER A 147 -6.19 31.16 30.97
N SER A 148 -5.53 32.32 31.08
CA SER A 148 -5.15 32.99 32.35
C SER A 148 -4.51 32.13 33.46
N GLY A 149 -3.81 31.05 33.11
CA GLY A 149 -3.36 30.06 34.09
C GLY A 149 -1.96 30.29 34.64
N THR A 150 -1.76 29.90 35.89
CA THR A 150 -0.48 29.75 36.59
C THR A 150 0.49 28.81 35.86
N PHE A 151 1.78 28.84 36.22
CA PHE A 151 2.80 27.96 35.63
C PHE A 151 2.45 26.46 35.73
N GLU A 152 1.80 26.02 36.80
CA GLU A 152 1.27 24.65 36.97
C GLU A 152 0.19 24.31 35.92
N GLU A 153 -0.65 25.27 35.54
CA GLU A 153 -1.68 25.08 34.52
C GLU A 153 -1.08 25.03 33.10
N MET A 154 0.00 25.77 32.86
CA MET A 154 0.80 25.64 31.64
C MET A 154 1.49 24.27 31.55
N GLU A 155 2.02 23.75 32.66
CA GLU A 155 2.61 22.41 32.72
C GLU A 155 1.56 21.32 32.49
N LYS A 156 0.36 21.47 33.07
CA LYS A 156 -0.78 20.58 32.84
C LYS A 156 -1.29 20.64 31.39
N ALA A 157 -1.32 21.82 30.77
CA ALA A 157 -1.68 22.00 29.37
C ALA A 157 -0.62 21.39 28.43
N ASN A 158 0.67 21.55 28.73
CA ASN A 158 1.76 20.88 28.02
C ASN A 158 1.68 19.35 28.19
N ASN A 159 1.31 18.85 29.37
CA ASN A 159 1.07 17.43 29.59
C ASN A 159 -0.17 16.90 28.87
N ASN A 160 -1.21 17.73 28.70
CA ASN A 160 -2.39 17.39 27.89
C ASN A 160 -2.10 17.46 26.39
N PHE A 161 -1.30 18.42 25.93
CA PHE A 161 -0.77 18.45 24.56
C PHE A 161 0.10 17.21 24.31
N LYS A 162 1.00 16.88 25.24
CA LYS A 162 1.79 15.66 25.22
C LYS A 162 0.87 14.44 25.17
N LYS A 163 -0.16 14.37 25.99
CA LYS A 163 -1.14 13.27 25.97
C LYS A 163 -1.92 13.21 24.66
N GLY A 164 -2.32 14.34 24.08
CA GLY A 164 -3.03 14.40 22.80
C GLY A 164 -2.14 14.10 21.60
N TYR A 165 -0.87 14.51 21.65
CA TYR A 165 0.17 14.14 20.70
C TYR A 165 0.51 12.66 20.83
N ASP A 166 0.70 12.15 22.05
CA ASP A 166 0.92 10.74 22.34
C ASP A 166 -0.30 9.92 21.94
N GLU A 167 -1.53 10.38 22.15
CA GLU A 167 -2.78 9.75 21.69
C GLU A 167 -2.93 9.83 20.16
N PHE A 168 -2.44 10.88 19.52
CA PHE A 168 -2.42 11.03 18.06
C PHE A 168 -1.38 10.11 17.41
N ILE A 169 -0.16 10.10 17.95
CA ILE A 169 0.90 9.15 17.60
C ILE A 169 0.42 7.74 17.87
N LYS A 170 -0.22 7.49 19.02
CA LYS A 170 -0.85 6.22 19.36
C LYS A 170 -1.95 5.87 18.38
N LYS A 171 -2.85 6.77 18.01
CA LYS A 171 -3.90 6.53 17.00
C LYS A 171 -3.32 6.27 15.61
N ILE A 172 -2.18 6.85 15.29
CA ILE A 172 -1.42 6.56 14.05
C ILE A 172 -0.65 5.24 14.18
N SER A 173 -0.21 4.85 15.38
CA SER A 173 0.62 3.66 15.61
C SER A 173 -0.16 2.38 15.95
N ASP A 174 -1.33 2.49 16.59
CA ASP A 174 -1.98 1.40 17.34
C ASP A 174 -2.69 0.33 16.53
N ASP A 175 -2.62 0.34 15.20
CA ASP A 175 -3.19 -0.81 14.46
C ASP A 175 -2.30 -1.46 13.40
N THR A 176 -1.06 -0.99 13.15
CA THR A 176 -0.11 -1.76 12.29
C THR A 176 1.32 -1.22 12.14
N TYR A 177 1.70 -0.14 12.83
CA TYR A 177 3.00 0.50 12.60
C TYR A 177 3.98 0.20 13.73
N PRO A 178 4.90 -0.78 13.58
CA PRO A 178 6.04 -0.90 14.47
C PRO A 178 6.98 0.30 14.24
N ASP A 179 6.73 1.38 14.97
CA ASP A 179 7.73 2.11 15.76
C ASP A 179 9.03 2.54 15.05
N ARG A 180 9.01 2.91 13.76
CA ARG A 180 10.20 3.42 13.03
C ARG A 180 9.83 4.36 11.90
N GLY A 181 9.82 5.67 12.17
CA GLY A 181 9.80 6.70 11.12
C GLY A 181 9.58 8.14 11.58
N LEU A 182 8.79 8.36 12.64
CA LEU A 182 8.72 9.67 13.32
C LEU A 182 9.74 9.81 14.48
N ASP A 183 10.43 8.72 14.81
CA ASP A 183 11.34 8.56 15.96
C ASP A 183 12.61 9.42 15.94
N LYS A 184 12.92 10.10 14.84
CA LYS A 184 14.13 10.92 14.78
C LYS A 184 13.94 12.35 15.28
N MET A 185 12.71 12.86 15.29
CA MET A 185 12.45 14.09 16.03
C MET A 185 12.15 13.71 17.46
N SER A 186 13.20 13.45 18.25
CA SER A 186 13.05 13.26 19.68
C SER A 186 12.28 14.45 20.26
N ILE A 187 11.54 14.23 21.35
CA ILE A 187 10.78 15.30 21.98
C ILE A 187 11.65 16.52 22.30
N ASP A 188 12.93 16.29 22.58
CA ASP A 188 13.91 17.33 22.83
C ASP A 188 14.33 18.07 21.56
N THR A 189 14.40 17.37 20.42
CA THR A 189 14.59 17.98 19.09
C THR A 189 13.39 18.85 18.72
N PHE A 190 12.17 18.36 18.92
CA PHE A 190 10.97 19.17 18.71
C PHE A 190 10.89 20.35 19.67
N LYS A 191 11.23 20.17 20.96
CA LYS A 191 11.29 21.26 21.93
C LYS A 191 12.36 22.29 21.58
N ALA A 192 13.51 21.88 21.06
CA ALA A 192 14.57 22.77 20.62
C ALA A 192 14.13 23.57 19.38
N LEU A 193 13.51 22.90 18.40
CA LEU A 193 12.90 23.54 17.23
C LEU A 193 11.80 24.52 17.67
N TYR A 194 10.90 24.08 18.55
CA TYR A 194 9.83 24.90 19.07
C TYR A 194 10.38 26.11 19.83
N LYS A 195 11.30 25.95 20.78
CA LYS A 195 11.84 27.06 21.56
C LYS A 195 12.73 28.00 20.72
N GLY A 196 13.50 27.46 19.79
CA GLY A 196 14.48 28.21 18.99
C GLY A 196 13.85 28.98 17.84
N GLU A 197 12.89 28.38 17.13
CA GLU A 197 12.35 28.92 15.87
C GLU A 197 10.90 29.38 16.03
N LEU A 198 10.04 28.57 16.65
CA LEU A 198 8.59 28.79 16.65
C LEU A 198 8.08 29.59 17.85
N GLY A 199 8.71 29.47 19.01
CA GLY A 199 8.19 29.89 20.31
C GLY A 199 8.11 31.40 20.43
N ASN A 200 9.12 32.12 19.94
CA ASN A 200 9.13 33.58 19.91
C ASN A 200 8.10 34.12 18.91
N ALA A 201 7.97 33.46 17.75
CA ALA A 201 6.97 33.73 16.73
C ALA A 201 5.54 33.59 17.27
N TYR A 202 5.26 32.50 17.99
CA TYR A 202 3.99 32.26 18.65
C TYR A 202 3.73 33.24 19.79
N LYS A 203 4.72 33.42 20.67
CA LYS A 203 4.69 34.36 21.79
C LYS A 203 4.35 35.77 21.30
N ALA A 204 4.92 36.20 20.18
CA ALA A 204 4.61 37.48 19.54
C ALA A 204 3.22 37.54 18.87
N ILE A 205 2.56 36.46 18.45
CA ILE A 205 1.15 36.55 17.96
C ILE A 205 0.19 36.69 19.13
N THR A 206 0.51 35.95 20.16
CA THR A 206 -0.07 36.13 21.50
C THR A 206 0.69 37.28 22.15
N GLU A 207 0.76 37.58 23.44
CA GLU A 207 1.51 38.74 24.02
C GLU A 207 1.51 40.16 23.36
N PHE A 208 1.03 40.39 22.13
CA PHE A 208 0.33 41.58 21.71
C PHE A 208 -0.86 41.70 22.65
N ASP A 209 -0.53 42.26 23.81
CA ASP A 209 -1.42 42.76 24.83
C ASP A 209 -2.09 43.98 24.22
N TYR A 210 -3.00 43.69 23.29
CA TYR A 210 -3.86 44.72 22.76
C TYR A 210 -4.83 45.06 23.88
N ASP A 211 -4.77 46.30 24.36
CA ASP A 211 -5.92 46.89 25.03
C ASP A 211 -7.04 47.09 23.99
N ILE A 212 -7.75 45.99 23.75
CA ILE A 212 -8.88 45.83 22.83
C ILE A 212 -10.07 46.71 23.27
N ASN A 213 -10.01 47.27 24.49
CA ASN A 213 -10.98 48.22 25.01
C ASN A 213 -10.80 49.65 24.47
N THR A 214 -9.80 49.90 23.62
CA THR A 214 -9.59 51.21 22.98
C THR A 214 -10.37 51.41 21.68
N LEU A 215 -11.10 50.39 21.18
CA LEU A 215 -11.95 50.48 19.99
C LEU A 215 -13.44 50.11 20.16
N PRO A 216 -14.09 50.22 21.33
CA PRO A 216 -15.53 50.34 21.32
C PRO A 216 -15.85 51.67 20.62
N ILE A 217 -16.57 51.62 19.50
CA ILE A 217 -17.29 52.81 19.04
C ILE A 217 -18.46 52.91 20.00
N PRO A 218 -18.47 53.84 20.98
CA PRO A 218 -19.58 53.90 21.91
C PRO A 218 -20.87 54.17 21.14
N ASP A 219 -22.01 53.63 21.58
CA ASP A 219 -23.28 53.74 20.87
C ASP A 219 -23.60 55.19 20.46
N GLY A 220 -23.30 56.15 21.34
CA GLY A 220 -23.47 57.58 21.06
C GLY A 220 -22.58 58.09 19.90
N LEU A 221 -21.32 57.66 19.84
CA LEU A 221 -20.44 57.99 18.72
C LEU A 221 -20.91 57.31 17.43
N PHE A 222 -21.35 56.06 17.50
CA PHE A 222 -21.89 55.35 16.34
C PHE A 222 -23.11 56.06 15.76
N VAL A 223 -24.10 56.41 16.60
CA VAL A 223 -25.31 57.14 16.18
C VAL A 223 -24.93 58.49 15.56
N HIS A 224 -23.98 59.21 16.15
CA HIS A 224 -23.48 60.48 15.64
C HIS A 224 -22.82 60.35 14.26
N LEU A 225 -21.90 59.39 14.11
CA LEU A 225 -21.22 59.09 12.84
C LEU A 225 -22.23 58.65 11.78
N ASN A 226 -23.18 57.79 12.14
CA ASN A 226 -24.22 57.30 11.25
C ASN A 226 -25.09 58.43 10.69
N ASN A 227 -25.53 59.34 11.57
CA ASN A 227 -26.30 60.52 11.17
C ASN A 227 -25.49 61.44 10.27
N THR A 228 -24.20 61.58 10.54
CA THR A 228 -23.28 62.41 9.75
C THR A 228 -23.09 61.85 8.34
N PHE A 229 -22.83 60.54 8.21
CA PHE A 229 -22.71 59.85 6.93
C PHE A 229 -24.01 59.93 6.12
N THR A 230 -25.16 59.72 6.79
CA THR A 230 -26.49 59.82 6.16
C THR A 230 -26.75 61.24 5.63
N LYS A 231 -26.46 62.28 6.42
CA LYS A 231 -26.60 63.69 6.00
C LYS A 231 -25.70 64.01 4.80
N ALA A 232 -24.50 63.44 4.77
CA ALA A 232 -23.56 63.57 3.66
C ALA A 232 -23.93 62.72 2.43
N LYS A 233 -25.00 61.91 2.49
CA LYS A 233 -25.41 60.93 1.46
C LYS A 233 -24.31 59.92 1.14
N ILE A 234 -23.57 59.49 2.15
CA ILE A 234 -22.49 58.50 2.06
C ILE A 234 -22.99 57.17 2.65
N SER A 235 -22.71 56.03 1.99
CA SER A 235 -23.03 54.71 2.56
C SER A 235 -22.33 54.52 3.90
N ASN A 236 -23.08 54.01 4.87
CA ASN A 236 -22.66 53.70 6.24
C ASN A 236 -22.44 52.19 6.46
N ASP A 237 -22.49 51.36 5.41
CA ASP A 237 -22.43 49.89 5.54
C ASP A 237 -21.15 49.43 6.27
N LEU A 238 -20.00 50.01 5.91
CA LEU A 238 -18.71 49.73 6.55
C LEU A 238 -18.66 50.19 8.01
N LEU A 239 -19.34 51.29 8.35
CA LEU A 239 -19.44 51.78 9.72
C LEU A 239 -20.29 50.81 10.56
N VAL A 240 -21.41 50.34 10.01
CA VAL A 240 -22.29 49.33 10.66
C VAL A 240 -21.53 48.03 10.87
N GLN A 241 -20.79 47.56 9.87
CA GLN A 241 -19.96 46.35 9.98
C GLN A 241 -18.90 46.50 11.07
N LEU A 242 -18.17 47.63 11.08
CA LEU A 242 -17.18 47.91 12.12
C LEU A 242 -17.79 47.94 13.52
N TYR A 243 -18.95 48.59 13.66
CA TYR A 243 -19.68 48.62 14.92
C TYR A 243 -20.11 47.23 15.39
N GLN A 244 -20.68 46.41 14.51
CA GLN A 244 -21.06 45.03 14.81
C GLN A 244 -19.85 44.19 15.26
N GLN A 245 -18.71 44.29 14.56
CA GLN A 245 -17.50 43.55 14.94
C GLN A 245 -16.91 44.06 16.25
N SER A 246 -17.04 45.36 16.54
CA SER A 246 -16.59 45.95 17.79
C SER A 246 -17.46 45.53 19.00
N THR A 247 -18.75 45.27 18.80
CA THR A 247 -19.69 44.96 19.90
C THR A 247 -19.85 43.46 20.14
N ALA A 248 -19.64 42.60 19.13
CA ALA A 248 -19.93 41.17 19.22
C ALA A 248 -18.96 40.32 20.07
N ASN A 249 -18.08 40.91 20.88
CA ASN A 249 -16.98 40.20 21.58
C ASN A 249 -16.05 39.42 20.62
N ARG A 250 -16.04 39.77 19.32
CA ARG A 250 -15.25 39.10 18.27
C ARG A 250 -13.98 39.85 17.88
N LYS A 251 -13.63 40.89 18.63
CA LYS A 251 -12.48 41.77 18.34
C LYS A 251 -11.16 40.99 18.20
N ALA A 252 -10.92 40.01 19.07
CA ALA A 252 -9.73 39.15 18.98
C ALA A 252 -9.69 38.35 17.67
N ASN A 253 -10.84 37.79 17.25
CA ASN A 253 -10.94 37.05 16.00
C ASN A 253 -10.69 37.94 14.78
N PHE A 254 -11.16 39.19 14.82
CA PHE A 254 -10.92 40.17 13.77
C PHE A 254 -9.43 40.53 13.65
N LEU A 255 -8.77 40.86 14.76
CA LEU A 255 -7.33 41.17 14.78
C LEU A 255 -6.45 39.97 14.41
N GLN A 256 -6.94 38.74 14.62
CA GLN A 256 -6.25 37.52 14.22
C GLN A 256 -6.55 37.09 12.78
N GLY A 257 -7.41 37.81 12.04
CA GLY A 257 -7.82 37.42 10.69
C GLY A 257 -8.74 36.19 10.64
N ILE A 258 -9.24 35.71 11.78
CA ILE A 258 -10.24 34.62 11.81
C ILE A 258 -11.52 35.10 11.11
N ILE A 259 -11.84 36.38 11.22
CA ILE A 259 -12.95 37.01 10.48
C ILE A 259 -12.46 38.25 9.75
N THR A 260 -13.20 38.65 8.72
CA THR A 260 -13.00 39.90 7.98
C THR A 260 -14.07 40.92 8.35
N LEU A 261 -13.83 42.21 8.11
CA LEU A 261 -14.80 43.27 8.40
C LEU A 261 -16.14 43.03 7.68
N GLN A 262 -16.07 42.49 6.46
CA GLN A 262 -17.21 42.19 5.60
C GLN A 262 -17.97 40.92 6.00
N SER A 263 -17.44 40.14 6.94
CA SER A 263 -18.10 38.92 7.40
C SER A 263 -19.32 39.29 8.24
N GLY A 264 -20.45 38.63 7.97
CA GLY A 264 -21.63 38.78 8.80
C GLY A 264 -21.38 38.26 10.23
N VAL A 265 -22.22 38.69 11.18
CA VAL A 265 -22.16 38.23 12.58
C VAL A 265 -22.26 36.69 12.69
N ALA A 266 -22.91 36.04 11.73
CA ALA A 266 -23.07 34.58 11.66
C ALA A 266 -21.89 33.81 11.03
N ASP A 267 -20.87 34.50 10.49
CA ASP A 267 -19.72 33.81 9.90
C ASP A 267 -18.97 33.02 10.97
N LYS A 268 -18.74 31.72 10.73
CA LYS A 268 -17.99 30.86 11.66
C LYS A 268 -16.50 31.21 11.70
N GLY A 269 -16.03 32.02 10.75
CA GLY A 269 -14.64 32.39 10.62
C GLY A 269 -13.78 31.28 10.02
N VAL A 270 -12.54 31.66 9.75
CA VAL A 270 -11.47 30.85 9.19
C VAL A 270 -10.78 30.10 10.33
N LYS A 271 -10.38 28.85 10.10
CA LYS A 271 -9.69 28.07 11.13
C LYS A 271 -8.32 28.66 11.41
N ALA A 272 -7.85 28.50 12.65
CA ALA A 272 -6.56 29.03 13.09
C ALA A 272 -5.36 28.65 12.20
N HIS A 273 -5.32 27.41 11.68
CA HIS A 273 -4.24 26.90 10.84
C HIS A 273 -4.33 27.35 9.37
N GLU A 274 -5.40 28.01 8.95
CA GLU A 274 -5.58 28.48 7.58
C GLU A 274 -4.94 29.87 7.39
N PHE A 275 -3.61 29.92 7.54
CA PHE A 275 -2.82 31.16 7.48
C PHE A 275 -3.14 32.04 6.27
N ASP A 276 -3.16 31.45 5.07
CA ASP A 276 -3.42 32.19 3.82
C ASP A 276 -4.76 32.93 3.84
N LYS A 277 -5.82 32.25 4.31
CA LYS A 277 -7.16 32.85 4.43
C LYS A 277 -7.21 33.91 5.51
N ARG A 278 -6.52 33.71 6.63
CA ARG A 278 -6.45 34.70 7.71
C ARG A 278 -5.70 35.96 7.29
N ILE A 279 -4.59 35.81 6.57
CA ILE A 279 -3.85 36.91 5.95
C ILE A 279 -4.75 37.67 4.98
N ALA A 280 -5.48 36.96 4.10
CA ALA A 280 -6.43 37.58 3.18
C ALA A 280 -7.54 38.35 3.90
N ASN A 281 -8.05 37.82 5.02
CA ASN A 281 -9.04 38.50 5.85
C ASN A 281 -8.50 39.79 6.47
N LEU A 282 -7.26 39.79 6.97
CA LEU A 282 -6.60 40.99 7.50
C LEU A 282 -6.39 42.03 6.41
N ASP A 283 -5.84 41.63 5.28
CA ASP A 283 -5.56 42.52 4.14
C ASP A 283 -6.87 43.12 3.57
N SER A 284 -7.96 42.33 3.51
CA SER A 284 -9.29 42.82 3.13
C SER A 284 -9.86 43.82 4.16
N SER A 285 -9.67 43.54 5.45
CA SER A 285 -10.15 44.41 6.53
C SER A 285 -9.41 45.74 6.56
N ILE A 286 -8.08 45.74 6.34
CA ILE A 286 -7.26 46.94 6.19
C ILE A 286 -7.81 47.82 5.06
N LYS A 287 -8.00 47.26 3.86
CA LYS A 287 -8.56 47.99 2.71
C LYS A 287 -9.93 48.60 3.00
N SER A 288 -10.77 47.87 3.74
CA SER A 288 -12.13 48.32 4.07
C SER A 288 -12.09 49.46 5.10
N LEU A 289 -11.15 49.44 6.05
CA LEU A 289 -10.95 50.54 6.99
C LEU A 289 -10.30 51.76 6.33
N GLU A 290 -9.39 51.58 5.37
CA GLU A 290 -8.84 52.67 4.56
C GLU A 290 -9.94 53.37 3.76
N GLN A 291 -10.88 52.60 3.19
CA GLN A 291 -12.08 53.16 2.57
C GLN A 291 -12.91 53.95 3.59
N LEU A 292 -13.11 53.42 4.79
CA LEU A 292 -13.86 54.12 5.84
C LEU A 292 -13.18 55.44 6.24
N VAL A 293 -11.85 55.50 6.31
CA VAL A 293 -11.09 56.76 6.53
C VAL A 293 -11.38 57.79 5.43
N ILE A 294 -11.38 57.37 4.15
CA ILE A 294 -11.71 58.25 3.01
C ILE A 294 -13.16 58.75 3.11
N LEU A 295 -14.09 57.91 3.55
CA LEU A 295 -15.49 58.31 3.76
C LEU A 295 -15.62 59.29 4.93
N THR A 296 -14.89 59.07 6.03
CA THR A 296 -14.83 60.01 7.17
C THR A 296 -14.28 61.37 6.74
N ASP A 297 -13.25 61.41 5.88
CA ASP A 297 -12.70 62.66 5.35
C ASP A 297 -13.71 63.45 4.52
N LYS A 298 -14.53 62.78 3.71
CA LYS A 298 -15.61 63.43 2.94
C LYS A 298 -16.69 64.05 3.84
N CYS A 299 -16.84 63.57 5.07
CA CYS A 299 -17.76 64.12 6.06
C CYS A 299 -17.20 65.33 6.82
N MET A 300 -15.89 65.59 6.77
CA MET A 300 -15.25 66.70 7.48
C MET A 300 -15.43 68.03 6.72
N LEU A 301 -16.64 68.59 6.75
CA LEU A 301 -16.90 69.96 6.28
C LEU A 301 -16.65 70.97 7.41
N PRO A 302 -16.18 72.20 7.13
CA PRO A 302 -16.08 73.25 8.14
C PRO A 302 -17.46 73.65 8.70
N PRO A 303 -17.61 73.84 10.03
CA PRO A 303 -16.61 73.63 11.07
C PRO A 303 -16.33 72.14 11.33
N VAL A 304 -15.05 71.78 11.48
CA VAL A 304 -14.61 70.39 11.63
C VAL A 304 -15.15 69.79 12.93
N ASP A 305 -15.88 68.69 12.79
CA ASP A 305 -16.40 67.92 13.91
C ASP A 305 -15.28 67.16 14.63
N GLY A 306 -15.04 67.50 15.90
CA GLY A 306 -14.01 66.84 16.72
C GLY A 306 -14.21 65.33 16.86
N ALA A 307 -15.45 64.84 16.81
CA ALA A 307 -15.75 63.41 16.87
C ALA A 307 -15.27 62.67 15.61
N LEU A 308 -15.42 63.27 14.42
CA LEU A 308 -14.89 62.70 13.18
C LEU A 308 -13.37 62.65 13.20
N VAL A 309 -12.71 63.68 13.73
CA VAL A 309 -11.24 63.74 13.85
C VAL A 309 -10.72 62.64 14.76
N SER A 310 -11.33 62.47 15.94
CA SER A 310 -10.96 61.39 16.87
C SER A 310 -11.20 60.03 16.24
N PHE A 311 -12.37 59.82 15.62
CA PHE A 311 -12.71 58.56 14.97
C PHE A 311 -11.72 58.20 13.86
N LYS A 312 -11.35 59.15 13.00
CA LYS A 312 -10.33 58.96 11.97
C LYS A 312 -8.98 58.54 12.58
N ALA A 313 -8.55 59.20 13.66
CA ALA A 313 -7.31 58.85 14.33
C ALA A 313 -7.33 57.41 14.87
N ASP A 314 -8.47 56.97 15.40
CA ASP A 314 -8.64 55.61 15.91
C ASP A 314 -8.72 54.55 14.80
N LEU A 315 -9.32 54.87 13.65
CA LEU A 315 -9.27 54.03 12.45
C LEU A 315 -7.84 53.82 11.96
N LEU A 316 -7.03 54.89 11.88
CA LEU A 316 -5.64 54.81 11.46
C LEU A 316 -4.80 53.96 12.43
N LYS A 317 -5.04 54.08 13.74
CA LYS A 317 -4.42 53.19 14.73
C LYS A 317 -4.83 51.73 14.49
N LEU A 318 -6.10 51.45 14.22
CA LEU A 318 -6.57 50.08 13.94
C LEU A 318 -5.95 49.50 12.67
N ILE A 319 -5.88 50.29 11.58
CA ILE A 319 -5.23 49.89 10.33
C ILE A 319 -3.79 49.47 10.57
N LYS A 320 -3.02 50.31 11.28
CA LYS A 320 -1.62 50.01 11.63
C LYS A 320 -1.50 48.69 12.40
N LYS A 321 -2.40 48.45 13.36
CA LYS A 321 -2.43 47.21 14.17
C LYS A 321 -2.74 45.96 13.33
N LEU A 322 -3.69 46.06 12.40
CA LEU A 322 -4.00 44.96 11.48
C LEU A 322 -2.85 44.68 10.52
N ASP A 323 -2.15 45.72 10.05
CA ASP A 323 -0.95 45.57 9.21
C ASP A 323 0.19 44.87 9.96
N GLU A 324 0.46 45.27 11.21
CA GLU A 324 1.42 44.59 12.10
C GLU A 324 1.05 43.11 12.31
N SER A 325 -0.24 42.84 12.54
CA SER A 325 -0.76 41.47 12.69
C SER A 325 -0.63 40.65 11.40
N SER A 326 -0.89 41.26 10.23
CA SER A 326 -0.75 40.62 8.92
C SER A 326 0.72 40.27 8.63
N LYS A 327 1.65 41.18 8.91
CA LYS A 327 3.10 40.95 8.77
C LYS A 327 3.57 39.80 9.66
N LEU A 328 3.21 39.84 10.93
CA LEU A 328 3.57 38.79 11.87
C LEU A 328 3.02 37.43 11.45
N LEU A 329 1.76 37.38 11.01
CA LEU A 329 1.14 36.15 10.53
C LEU A 329 1.81 35.62 9.26
N LYS A 330 2.23 36.50 8.34
CA LYS A 330 3.01 36.15 7.14
C LYS A 330 4.37 35.56 7.49
N ASP A 331 5.09 36.16 8.44
CA ASP A 331 6.40 35.68 8.86
C ASP A 331 6.31 34.32 9.57
N ASN A 332 5.29 34.14 10.40
CA ASN A 332 5.05 32.87 11.08
C ASN A 332 4.59 31.78 10.12
N TYR A 333 3.81 32.14 9.10
CA TYR A 333 3.47 31.21 8.03
C TYR A 333 4.72 30.76 7.27
N LYS A 334 5.65 31.67 6.94
CA LYS A 334 6.92 31.30 6.30
C LYS A 334 7.74 30.35 7.17
N LEU A 335 7.83 30.62 8.47
CA LEU A 335 8.59 29.78 9.40
C LEU A 335 7.94 28.40 9.58
N ALA A 336 6.62 28.34 9.74
CA ALA A 336 5.88 27.08 9.75
C ALA A 336 6.05 26.32 8.43
N ALA A 337 5.98 27.01 7.28
CA ALA A 337 6.21 26.40 5.97
C ALA A 337 7.66 25.88 5.82
N ALA A 338 8.65 26.59 6.37
CA ALA A 338 10.05 26.14 6.37
C ALA A 338 10.21 24.86 7.20
N VAL A 339 9.64 24.81 8.41
CA VAL A 339 9.61 23.61 9.25
C VAL A 339 8.89 22.46 8.54
N LEU A 340 7.72 22.70 7.94
CA LEU A 340 6.95 21.68 7.22
C LEU A 340 7.63 21.19 5.92
N ASN A 341 8.63 21.93 5.44
CA ASN A 341 9.46 21.54 4.31
C ASN A 341 10.82 21.01 4.74
N ASP A 342 11.09 20.93 6.04
CA ASP A 342 12.33 20.38 6.58
C ASP A 342 12.45 18.90 6.16
N PRO A 343 13.57 18.51 5.54
CA PRO A 343 13.85 17.11 5.22
C PRO A 343 13.72 16.14 6.40
N LEU A 344 13.83 16.62 7.64
CA LEU A 344 13.66 15.83 8.87
C LEU A 344 12.21 15.38 9.12
N LEU A 345 11.21 16.01 8.50
CA LEU A 345 9.79 15.61 8.61
C LEU A 345 9.38 14.56 7.56
N GLN A 346 10.34 13.87 6.96
CA GLN A 346 10.06 12.74 6.08
C GLN A 346 9.48 11.57 6.90
N GLN A 347 8.39 11.01 6.40
CA GLN A 347 7.82 9.77 6.91
C GLN A 347 8.48 8.59 6.21
N GLU A 348 9.07 7.71 7.01
CA GLU A 348 9.58 6.43 6.56
C GLU A 348 8.44 5.40 6.57
N GLU A 349 8.15 4.77 5.44
CA GLU A 349 7.21 3.66 5.36
C GLU A 349 7.89 2.41 4.78
N TRP A 350 7.87 1.33 5.55
CA TRP A 350 8.50 0.06 5.18
C TRP A 350 7.48 -0.91 4.59
N LEU A 351 7.75 -1.35 3.37
CA LEU A 351 6.98 -2.38 2.67
C LEU A 351 7.81 -3.67 2.64
N LEU A 352 7.23 -4.74 3.15
CA LEU A 352 7.88 -6.03 3.29
C LEU A 352 7.57 -6.88 2.06
N THR A 353 8.58 -7.29 1.33
CA THR A 353 8.38 -8.28 0.26
C THR A 353 9.54 -9.27 0.24
N GLY A 354 9.39 -10.30 -0.57
CA GLY A 354 10.32 -11.41 -0.56
C GLY A 354 9.88 -12.43 -1.56
N ASN A 355 10.86 -13.03 -2.22
CA ASN A 355 10.63 -14.20 -3.04
C ASN A 355 10.95 -15.46 -2.21
N ASP A 356 10.57 -15.49 -0.93
CA ASP A 356 10.86 -16.60 -0.02
C ASP A 356 10.24 -17.89 -0.54
N PHE A 357 11.03 -18.57 -1.35
CA PHE A 357 10.82 -19.90 -1.87
C PHE A 357 11.32 -20.91 -0.83
N SER A 358 11.02 -20.70 0.46
CA SER A 358 11.17 -21.73 1.50
C SER A 358 10.46 -23.02 1.08
N ASP A 359 9.41 -22.86 0.28
CA ASP A 359 8.64 -23.92 -0.35
C ASP A 359 9.32 -24.55 -1.58
N LEU A 360 10.31 -23.95 -2.24
CA LEU A 360 10.93 -24.54 -3.45
C LEU A 360 12.03 -25.55 -3.09
N ALA A 361 12.74 -25.35 -1.98
CA ALA A 361 13.62 -26.37 -1.40
C ALA A 361 12.82 -27.51 -0.72
N GLN A 362 11.58 -27.27 -0.28
CA GLN A 362 10.65 -28.31 0.18
C GLN A 362 9.92 -29.01 -0.99
N LYS A 363 9.48 -28.27 -2.01
CA LYS A 363 8.82 -28.79 -3.22
C LYS A 363 9.79 -29.52 -4.13
N SER A 364 11.06 -29.11 -4.20
CA SER A 364 12.11 -29.87 -4.87
C SER A 364 12.50 -31.15 -4.12
N LYS A 365 11.98 -31.43 -2.92
CA LYS A 365 12.23 -32.74 -2.26
C LYS A 365 11.23 -33.82 -2.65
N SER A 366 10.19 -33.49 -3.43
CA SER A 366 9.24 -34.52 -3.87
C SER A 366 9.88 -35.41 -4.94
N LEU A 367 10.51 -36.49 -4.47
CA LEU A 367 10.96 -37.60 -5.30
C LEU A 367 9.78 -38.45 -5.76
N ILE A 368 8.64 -38.38 -5.07
CA ILE A 368 7.48 -39.26 -5.26
C ILE A 368 6.27 -38.41 -5.63
N VAL A 369 5.76 -38.59 -6.85
CA VAL A 369 4.59 -37.88 -7.37
C VAL A 369 3.45 -38.87 -7.60
N PRO A 370 2.33 -38.77 -6.85
CA PRO A 370 1.21 -39.68 -7.04
C PRO A 370 0.50 -39.39 -8.37
N ASP A 371 0.03 -40.43 -9.05
CA ASP A 371 -0.68 -40.34 -10.32
C ASP A 371 -1.87 -41.30 -10.40
N ILE A 372 -2.81 -40.98 -11.29
CA ILE A 372 -3.89 -41.90 -11.68
C ILE A 372 -3.94 -42.00 -13.20
N GLY A 373 -4.37 -43.14 -13.72
CA GLY A 373 -4.35 -43.33 -15.17
C GLY A 373 -5.12 -44.54 -15.65
N ILE A 374 -4.95 -44.81 -16.94
CA ILE A 374 -5.47 -46.00 -17.61
C ILE A 374 -4.27 -46.74 -18.21
N THR A 375 -4.20 -48.04 -17.96
CA THR A 375 -3.22 -48.96 -18.53
C THR A 375 -3.88 -49.92 -19.50
N ASN A 376 -3.16 -50.35 -20.51
CA ASN A 376 -3.53 -51.46 -21.38
C ASN A 376 -2.50 -52.58 -21.20
N ILE A 377 -2.99 -53.73 -20.77
CA ILE A 377 -2.19 -54.90 -20.43
C ILE A 377 -2.27 -55.88 -21.59
N TRP A 378 -1.12 -56.31 -22.10
CA TRP A 378 -1.06 -57.35 -23.13
C TRP A 378 -0.56 -58.65 -22.51
N VAL A 379 -1.39 -59.69 -22.56
CA VAL A 379 -1.03 -61.03 -22.06
C VAL A 379 -1.34 -62.12 -23.08
N GLN A 380 -0.45 -63.10 -23.21
CA GLN A 380 -0.63 -64.26 -24.08
C GLN A 380 -1.31 -65.40 -23.30
N GLY A 381 -2.55 -65.71 -23.67
CA GLY A 381 -3.26 -66.90 -23.20
C GLY A 381 -2.93 -68.14 -24.01
N ARG A 382 -3.67 -69.23 -23.78
CA ARG A 382 -3.44 -70.53 -24.45
C ARG A 382 -3.59 -70.44 -25.98
N ASN A 383 -4.66 -69.80 -26.45
CA ASN A 383 -5.02 -69.79 -27.88
C ASN A 383 -5.08 -68.39 -28.51
N ARG A 384 -4.96 -67.32 -27.71
CA ARG A 384 -5.04 -65.93 -28.18
C ARG A 384 -4.36 -64.96 -27.23
N GLY A 385 -3.96 -63.80 -27.77
CA GLY A 385 -3.58 -62.65 -26.97
C GLY A 385 -4.81 -61.93 -26.43
N TYR A 386 -4.72 -61.46 -25.19
CA TYR A 386 -5.74 -60.65 -24.54
C TYR A 386 -5.21 -59.24 -24.27
N TYR A 387 -6.12 -58.27 -24.36
CA TYR A 387 -5.88 -56.86 -24.05
C TYR A 387 -6.84 -56.43 -22.95
N PHE A 388 -6.31 -56.02 -21.81
CA PHE A 388 -7.11 -55.60 -20.66
C PHE A 388 -6.87 -54.13 -20.35
N PRO A 389 -7.79 -53.22 -20.72
CA PRO A 389 -7.72 -51.85 -20.25
C PRO A 389 -8.13 -51.79 -18.77
N ARG A 390 -7.32 -51.13 -17.93
CA ARG A 390 -7.59 -51.00 -16.48
C ARG A 390 -7.30 -49.59 -15.98
N PRO A 391 -8.15 -49.01 -15.11
CA PRO A 391 -7.74 -47.87 -14.32
C PRO A 391 -6.67 -48.30 -13.31
N PHE A 392 -5.77 -47.38 -12.96
CA PHE A 392 -4.76 -47.60 -11.93
C PHE A 392 -4.50 -46.34 -11.11
N VAL A 393 -4.00 -46.55 -9.89
CA VAL A 393 -3.46 -45.51 -9.01
C VAL A 393 -2.00 -45.86 -8.72
N GLY A 394 -1.11 -44.89 -8.82
CA GLY A 394 0.31 -45.12 -8.65
C GLY A 394 1.08 -43.92 -8.15
N ALA A 395 2.41 -44.06 -8.17
CA ALA A 395 3.34 -43.00 -7.92
C ALA A 395 4.55 -43.12 -8.85
N ASN A 396 5.05 -41.96 -9.28
CA ASN A 396 6.28 -41.83 -10.04
C ASN A 396 7.41 -41.42 -9.11
N ILE A 397 8.46 -42.24 -9.07
CA ILE A 397 9.69 -41.99 -8.32
C ILE A 397 10.72 -41.41 -9.29
N TYR A 398 11.04 -40.12 -9.16
CA TYR A 398 12.01 -39.45 -10.01
C TYR A 398 13.45 -39.67 -9.55
N LEU A 399 14.37 -39.75 -10.51
CA LEU A 399 15.81 -39.86 -10.24
C LEU A 399 16.41 -38.55 -9.72
N ARG A 400 15.68 -37.44 -9.88
CA ARG A 400 16.03 -36.12 -9.34
C ARG A 400 14.77 -35.41 -8.81
N PRO A 401 14.92 -34.56 -7.79
CA PRO A 401 14.02 -33.44 -7.52
C PRO A 401 13.33 -32.85 -8.75
N VAL A 402 12.00 -32.91 -8.80
CA VAL A 402 11.22 -32.23 -9.83
C VAL A 402 10.42 -31.11 -9.19
N ASP A 403 10.70 -29.88 -9.62
CA ASP A 403 9.86 -28.73 -9.31
C ASP A 403 8.67 -28.71 -10.28
N LYS A 404 7.47 -28.94 -9.75
CA LYS A 404 6.23 -28.90 -10.52
C LYS A 404 5.90 -27.50 -11.02
N THR A 405 6.45 -26.43 -10.44
CA THR A 405 6.10 -25.02 -10.73
C THR A 405 6.80 -24.45 -11.96
N ILE A 406 8.03 -24.90 -12.24
CA ILE A 406 8.85 -24.38 -13.33
C ILE A 406 8.40 -24.99 -14.68
N ARG A 407 8.30 -24.15 -15.71
CA ARG A 407 8.04 -24.62 -17.09
C ARG A 407 9.29 -25.32 -17.63
N GLU A 408 9.09 -26.45 -18.29
CA GLU A 408 10.21 -27.28 -18.79
C GLU A 408 11.09 -26.54 -19.81
N ASN A 409 10.50 -25.63 -20.59
CA ASN A 409 11.20 -24.80 -21.58
C ASN A 409 12.09 -23.71 -20.94
N THR A 410 12.02 -23.50 -19.62
CA THR A 410 12.83 -22.49 -18.92
C THR A 410 14.26 -22.99 -18.63
N PHE A 411 14.49 -24.31 -18.64
CA PHE A 411 15.83 -24.84 -18.40
C PHE A 411 16.69 -24.75 -19.66
N LYS A 412 17.80 -24.02 -19.56
CA LYS A 412 18.76 -23.82 -20.66
C LYS A 412 19.38 -25.14 -21.16
N ASN A 413 19.42 -26.17 -20.30
CA ASN A 413 19.92 -27.51 -20.62
C ASN A 413 18.83 -28.55 -20.34
N TYR A 414 18.44 -29.32 -21.36
CA TYR A 414 17.50 -30.42 -21.22
C TYR A 414 18.13 -31.56 -20.38
N ASP A 415 17.58 -31.81 -19.19
CA ASP A 415 18.04 -32.86 -18.27
C ASP A 415 17.03 -34.01 -18.24
N TRP A 416 17.31 -35.07 -19.01
CA TRP A 416 16.44 -36.24 -19.13
C TRP A 416 16.11 -36.88 -17.77
N LYS A 417 16.98 -36.75 -16.76
CA LYS A 417 16.76 -37.29 -15.40
C LYS A 417 15.59 -36.63 -14.67
N ARG A 418 15.11 -35.47 -15.14
CA ARG A 418 13.91 -34.77 -14.63
C ARG A 418 12.62 -35.17 -15.34
N VAL A 419 12.74 -35.86 -16.47
CA VAL A 419 11.62 -36.27 -17.34
C VAL A 419 11.35 -37.77 -17.20
N PHE A 420 12.38 -38.56 -16.88
CA PHE A 420 12.27 -39.98 -16.58
C PHE A 420 12.05 -40.26 -15.09
N SER A 421 11.13 -41.19 -14.81
CA SER A 421 10.83 -41.71 -13.48
C SER A 421 10.56 -43.22 -13.51
N ILE A 422 10.53 -43.84 -12.34
CA ILE A 422 10.06 -45.22 -12.15
C ILE A 422 8.63 -45.16 -11.64
N GLN A 423 7.69 -45.74 -12.37
CA GLN A 423 6.29 -45.86 -11.94
C GLN A 423 6.11 -47.14 -11.13
N VAL A 424 5.44 -47.01 -10.00
CA VAL A 424 4.90 -48.11 -9.19
C VAL A 424 3.41 -47.86 -9.03
N GLY A 425 2.56 -48.84 -9.35
CA GLY A 425 1.12 -48.64 -9.28
C GLY A 425 0.32 -49.92 -9.05
N LEU A 426 -0.96 -49.74 -8.72
CA LEU A 426 -1.94 -50.80 -8.54
C LEU A 426 -3.10 -50.60 -9.51
N THR A 427 -3.43 -51.61 -10.31
CA THR A 427 -4.63 -51.61 -11.15
C THR A 427 -5.88 -51.96 -10.34
N TYR A 428 -7.05 -51.51 -10.79
CA TYR A 428 -8.34 -51.94 -10.22
C TYR A 428 -9.16 -52.75 -11.23
N GLY A 429 -9.74 -53.85 -10.76
CA GLY A 429 -10.75 -54.65 -11.45
C GLY A 429 -10.32 -56.07 -11.80
N ASN A 430 -11.28 -56.98 -11.91
CA ASN A 430 -11.05 -58.40 -12.19
C ASN A 430 -10.86 -58.70 -13.67
N PHE A 431 -9.93 -59.61 -14.01
CA PHE A 431 -9.73 -60.11 -15.36
C PHE A 431 -10.97 -60.83 -15.88
N ASP A 432 -11.37 -60.50 -17.11
CA ASP A 432 -12.51 -61.13 -17.80
C ASP A 432 -12.02 -62.35 -18.59
N SER A 433 -11.26 -63.21 -17.91
CA SER A 433 -10.66 -64.41 -18.46
C SER A 433 -10.42 -65.41 -17.34
N PRO A 434 -10.81 -66.69 -17.54
CA PRO A 434 -10.52 -67.72 -16.54
C PRO A 434 -9.03 -68.02 -16.42
N GLU A 435 -8.22 -67.70 -17.43
CA GLU A 435 -6.79 -68.04 -17.45
C GLU A 435 -5.94 -67.13 -16.55
N PHE A 436 -6.47 -65.96 -16.17
CA PHE A 436 -5.73 -64.91 -15.48
C PHE A 436 -6.51 -64.41 -14.26
N SER A 437 -5.80 -64.25 -13.15
CA SER A 437 -6.31 -63.62 -11.95
C SER A 437 -5.35 -62.52 -11.47
N ASN A 438 -5.88 -61.64 -10.64
CA ASN A 438 -5.13 -60.54 -10.06
C ASN A 438 -4.08 -61.03 -9.05
N LEU A 439 -3.01 -60.25 -8.84
CA LEU A 439 -1.99 -60.60 -7.87
C LEU A 439 -2.49 -60.52 -6.42
N PHE A 440 -3.35 -59.54 -6.12
CA PHE A 440 -3.93 -59.28 -4.81
C PHE A 440 -5.43 -58.96 -4.95
N ASN A 441 -6.32 -59.89 -4.61
CA ASN A 441 -7.78 -59.70 -4.72
C ASN A 441 -8.22 -59.19 -6.11
N ASP A 442 -8.60 -57.92 -6.20
CA ASP A 442 -9.05 -57.20 -7.39
C ASP A 442 -7.96 -56.26 -7.98
N MET A 443 -6.71 -56.40 -7.51
CA MET A 443 -5.58 -55.53 -7.86
C MET A 443 -4.36 -56.28 -8.35
N SER A 444 -3.63 -55.67 -9.28
CA SER A 444 -2.35 -56.17 -9.80
C SER A 444 -1.29 -55.08 -9.71
N LEU A 445 -0.06 -55.47 -9.36
CA LEU A 445 1.08 -54.55 -9.21
C LEU A 445 1.72 -54.28 -10.57
N MET A 446 1.94 -53.01 -10.89
CA MET A 446 2.69 -52.56 -12.06
C MET A 446 3.99 -51.86 -11.66
N LEU A 447 5.04 -52.09 -12.45
CA LEU A 447 6.35 -51.48 -12.30
C LEU A 447 6.94 -51.21 -13.69
N GLY A 448 7.40 -49.99 -13.94
CA GLY A 448 8.01 -49.65 -15.23
C GLY A 448 8.60 -48.25 -15.33
N PRO A 449 9.46 -47.97 -16.33
CA PRO A 449 9.83 -46.62 -16.67
C PRO A 449 8.61 -45.77 -17.07
N SER A 450 8.69 -44.49 -16.72
CA SER A 450 7.69 -43.48 -17.03
C SER A 450 8.38 -42.24 -17.58
N TYR A 451 7.78 -41.66 -18.62
CA TYR A 451 8.23 -40.49 -19.34
C TYR A 451 7.17 -39.40 -19.26
N LYS A 452 7.58 -38.23 -18.77
CA LYS A 452 6.73 -37.06 -18.66
C LYS A 452 6.64 -36.33 -20.01
N ILE A 453 5.45 -36.30 -20.60
CA ILE A 453 5.18 -35.61 -21.87
C ILE A 453 5.02 -34.11 -21.64
N ASN A 454 4.28 -33.75 -20.58
CA ASN A 454 4.12 -32.38 -20.11
C ASN A 454 3.84 -32.37 -18.60
N ARG A 455 3.55 -31.20 -18.01
CA ARG A 455 3.29 -31.08 -16.55
C ARG A 455 2.16 -31.97 -16.04
N THR A 456 1.23 -32.34 -16.92
CA THR A 456 -0.02 -33.03 -16.58
C THR A 456 0.00 -34.49 -16.98
N LEU A 457 0.56 -34.79 -18.15
CA LEU A 457 0.44 -36.07 -18.85
C LEU A 457 1.76 -36.84 -18.84
N ARG A 458 1.67 -38.13 -18.53
CA ARG A 458 2.80 -39.07 -18.55
C ARG A 458 2.44 -40.31 -19.35
N ILE A 459 3.44 -40.89 -19.98
CA ILE A 459 3.36 -42.19 -20.63
C ILE A 459 4.32 -43.14 -19.92
N SER A 460 3.87 -44.35 -19.64
CA SER A 460 4.63 -45.33 -18.88
C SER A 460 4.45 -46.71 -19.50
N GLY A 461 5.45 -47.56 -19.33
CA GLY A 461 5.38 -48.93 -19.80
C GLY A 461 6.34 -49.80 -19.01
N GLY A 462 6.04 -51.08 -18.88
CA GLY A 462 6.83 -51.98 -18.07
C GLY A 462 6.18 -53.32 -17.90
N VAL A 463 6.32 -53.89 -16.71
CA VAL A 463 5.76 -55.19 -16.35
C VAL A 463 4.66 -55.04 -15.31
N MET A 464 3.62 -55.82 -15.47
CA MET A 464 2.57 -56.00 -14.50
C MET A 464 2.58 -57.45 -14.02
N LEU A 465 2.50 -57.64 -12.72
CA LEU A 465 2.49 -58.94 -12.09
C LEU A 465 1.05 -59.41 -11.94
N ILE A 466 0.73 -60.54 -12.56
CA ILE A 466 -0.58 -61.21 -12.50
C ILE A 466 -0.41 -62.65 -12.06
N ARG A 467 -1.51 -63.33 -11.76
CA ARG A 467 -1.53 -64.79 -11.57
C ARG A 467 -2.05 -65.44 -12.84
N LYS A 468 -1.35 -66.45 -13.34
CA LYS A 468 -1.77 -67.28 -14.47
C LYS A 468 -2.12 -68.68 -13.96
N GLU A 469 -3.28 -69.20 -14.36
CA GLU A 469 -3.65 -70.58 -14.07
C GLU A 469 -2.81 -71.57 -14.90
N ASP A 470 -2.46 -72.71 -14.31
CA ASP A 470 -1.73 -73.78 -14.99
C ASP A 470 -2.45 -74.21 -16.28
N GLN A 471 -1.69 -74.62 -17.30
CA GLN A 471 -2.27 -75.16 -18.53
C GLN A 471 -2.98 -76.49 -18.28
N ASN A 472 -2.55 -77.25 -17.27
CA ASN A 472 -3.18 -78.51 -16.91
C ASN A 472 -4.46 -78.27 -16.09
N PRO A 473 -5.67 -78.58 -16.61
CA PRO A 473 -6.92 -78.37 -15.89
C PRO A 473 -7.06 -79.24 -14.62
N ILE A 474 -6.23 -80.28 -14.47
CA ILE A 474 -6.22 -81.15 -13.29
C ILE A 474 -5.52 -80.46 -12.11
N VAL A 475 -4.59 -79.55 -12.37
CA VAL A 475 -3.75 -78.91 -11.36
C VAL A 475 -4.23 -77.48 -11.13
N LYS A 476 -4.87 -77.21 -9.98
CA LYS A 476 -5.26 -75.85 -9.55
C LYS A 476 -4.07 -75.05 -9.00
N LYS A 477 -2.98 -74.95 -9.77
CA LYS A 477 -1.81 -74.16 -9.40
C LYS A 477 -1.86 -72.83 -10.12
N THR A 478 -1.65 -71.75 -9.38
CA THR A 478 -1.47 -70.41 -9.95
C THR A 478 0.00 -70.02 -9.83
N VAL A 479 0.54 -69.42 -10.89
CA VAL A 479 1.92 -68.93 -10.92
C VAL A 479 1.92 -67.43 -11.19
N VAL A 480 2.81 -66.70 -10.52
CA VAL A 480 3.01 -65.27 -10.79
C VAL A 480 3.65 -65.12 -12.16
N HIS A 481 3.02 -64.33 -13.02
CA HIS A 481 3.44 -64.09 -14.39
C HIS A 481 3.64 -62.59 -14.60
N ALA A 482 4.78 -62.20 -15.17
CA ALA A 482 5.06 -60.83 -15.55
C ALA A 482 4.61 -60.59 -16.99
N THR A 483 3.75 -59.60 -17.20
CA THR A 483 3.15 -59.30 -18.50
C THR A 483 3.39 -57.84 -18.90
N PRO A 484 3.63 -57.51 -20.17
CA PRO A 484 3.90 -56.13 -20.57
C PRO A 484 2.64 -55.25 -20.46
N TYR A 485 2.84 -53.98 -20.11
CA TYR A 485 1.79 -52.96 -20.13
C TYR A 485 2.26 -51.64 -20.76
N LEU A 486 1.29 -50.86 -21.23
CA LEU A 486 1.45 -49.47 -21.66
C LEU A 486 0.37 -48.62 -20.99
N ALA A 487 0.73 -47.50 -20.37
CA ALA A 487 -0.18 -46.69 -19.58
C ALA A 487 -0.03 -45.19 -19.82
N LEU A 488 -1.15 -44.48 -19.71
CA LEU A 488 -1.24 -43.03 -19.69
C LEU A 488 -1.72 -42.57 -18.32
N SER A 489 -1.04 -41.60 -17.71
CA SER A 489 -1.39 -41.09 -16.39
C SER A 489 -1.37 -39.57 -16.26
N PHE A 490 -2.09 -39.12 -15.24
CA PHE A 490 -2.31 -37.73 -14.87
C PHE A 490 -1.90 -37.49 -13.42
N ASP A 491 -1.32 -36.32 -13.16
CA ASP A 491 -0.98 -35.89 -11.79
C ASP A 491 -2.26 -35.66 -10.95
N ILE A 492 -2.29 -36.19 -9.72
CA ILE A 492 -3.48 -36.12 -8.85
C ILE A 492 -3.88 -34.67 -8.53
N ASP A 493 -2.91 -33.75 -8.45
CA ASP A 493 -3.15 -32.33 -8.16
C ASP A 493 -4.14 -31.70 -9.18
N ILE A 494 -4.18 -32.22 -10.41
CA ILE A 494 -5.06 -31.73 -11.47
C ILE A 494 -6.44 -32.37 -11.37
N VAL A 495 -6.51 -33.62 -10.91
CA VAL A 495 -7.79 -34.34 -10.74
C VAL A 495 -8.61 -33.72 -9.62
N GLY A 496 -7.97 -33.28 -8.53
CA GLY A 496 -8.62 -32.49 -7.48
C GLY A 496 -9.28 -31.22 -8.02
N ASN A 497 -8.60 -30.52 -8.93
CA ASN A 497 -9.16 -29.35 -9.62
C ASN A 497 -10.22 -29.73 -10.67
N ALA A 498 -10.07 -30.86 -11.36
CA ALA A 498 -11.04 -31.34 -12.34
C ALA A 498 -12.38 -31.74 -11.71
N ALA A 499 -12.38 -32.27 -10.48
CA ALA A 499 -13.61 -32.50 -9.72
C ALA A 499 -14.40 -31.20 -9.48
N SER A 500 -13.70 -30.09 -9.26
CA SER A 500 -14.30 -28.75 -9.14
C SER A 500 -14.75 -28.15 -10.49
N LEU A 501 -14.13 -28.56 -11.60
CA LEU A 501 -14.56 -28.20 -12.96
C LEU A 501 -15.78 -29.01 -13.41
N ARG A 502 -15.85 -30.30 -13.04
CA ARG A 502 -17.01 -31.16 -13.32
C ARG A 502 -18.28 -30.59 -12.69
N SER A 503 -18.20 -30.11 -11.45
CA SER A 503 -19.36 -29.48 -10.78
C SER A 503 -19.77 -28.13 -11.38
N ARG A 504 -18.92 -27.51 -12.22
CA ARG A 504 -19.23 -26.28 -12.97
C ARG A 504 -19.73 -26.53 -14.40
N ILE A 505 -19.23 -27.58 -15.06
CA ILE A 505 -19.59 -27.92 -16.45
C ILE A 505 -20.89 -28.73 -16.50
N PHE A 506 -21.15 -29.58 -15.51
CA PHE A 506 -22.36 -30.39 -15.43
C PHE A 506 -23.39 -29.81 -14.44
N LYS A 507 -23.50 -28.47 -14.41
CA LYS A 507 -24.55 -27.76 -13.69
C LYS A 507 -25.72 -27.47 -14.59
#